data_AF-A0A7Y0SP54-F1
#
_entry.id   AF-A0A7Y0SP54-F1
#
_cell.length_a   1.000
_cell.length_b   1.000
_cell.length_c   1.000
_cell.angle_alpha   90.00
_cell.angle_beta   90.00
_cell.angle_gamma   90.00
#
_symmetry.space_group_name_H-M   'P 1'
#
loop_
_entity.id
_entity.type
_entity.pdbx_description
1 polymer ?
#
loop_
_entity_poly.entity_id
_entity_poly.type
_entity_poly.pdbx_seq_one_letter_code
_entity_poly.pdbx_strand_id
1 'polypeptide(L)'
;DAKSLRGGTLLLTPLRGIDGEVYAIAQGNVVVGGLSAEGRSGSKVEVNTPTAGRVPNGATLEREIKTDFNQRDEITLNLRKPSFTTAKNIAREINNTFGPNVAVAINKARID
;
A
#
# COMPACT_ATOMS: atom_id res chain seq x y z
N ASP A 1 -24.99 -16.69 -2.17
CA ASP A 1 -24.47 -15.80 -1.11
C ASP A 1 -23.92 -16.66 0.02
N ALA A 2 -22.78 -16.29 0.60
CA ALA A 2 -22.13 -17.08 1.64
C ALA A 2 -22.67 -16.67 3.02
N LYS A 3 -22.96 -17.64 3.90
CA LYS A 3 -23.37 -17.35 5.28
C LYS A 3 -22.21 -16.86 6.16
N SER A 4 -20.96 -17.14 5.76
CA SER A 4 -19.72 -16.70 6.40
C SER A 4 -18.53 -16.95 5.47
N LEU A 5 -17.49 -16.12 5.55
CA LEU A 5 -16.22 -16.31 4.86
C LEU A 5 -15.15 -16.99 5.74
N ARG A 6 -15.48 -17.36 6.99
CA ARG A 6 -14.54 -17.96 7.93
C ARG A 6 -14.01 -19.28 7.38
N GLY A 7 -12.67 -19.42 7.36
CA GLY A 7 -12.00 -20.62 6.83
C GLY A 7 -12.02 -20.71 5.29
N GLY A 8 -12.53 -19.68 4.61
CA GLY A 8 -12.51 -19.60 3.16
C GLY A 8 -11.14 -19.18 2.60
N THR A 9 -10.95 -19.46 1.32
CA THR A 9 -9.78 -19.04 0.54
C THR A 9 -10.26 -18.19 -0.62
N LEU A 10 -9.64 -17.03 -0.80
CA LEU A 10 -9.79 -16.20 -1.98
C LEU A 10 -9.08 -16.90 -3.14
N LEU A 11 -9.86 -17.28 -4.16
CA LEU A 11 -9.32 -17.77 -5.42
C LEU A 11 -8.64 -16.62 -6.18
N LEU A 12 -7.77 -16.97 -7.13
CA LEU A 12 -7.05 -16.00 -7.96
C LEU A 12 -8.03 -14.97 -8.53
N THR A 13 -7.89 -13.74 -8.06
CA THR A 13 -8.81 -12.63 -8.35
C THR A 13 -8.00 -11.46 -8.92
N PRO A 14 -8.31 -11.00 -10.15
CA PRO A 14 -7.63 -9.85 -10.73
C PRO A 14 -8.02 -8.55 -10.03
N LEU A 15 -7.04 -7.72 -9.70
CA LEU A 15 -7.20 -6.37 -9.17
C LEU A 15 -7.01 -5.36 -10.29
N ARG A 16 -8.10 -4.67 -10.64
CA ARG A 16 -8.14 -3.71 -11.75
C ARG A 16 -7.95 -2.28 -11.28
N GLY A 17 -7.25 -1.50 -12.08
CA GLY A 17 -7.22 -0.05 -11.98
C GLY A 17 -8.53 0.57 -12.47
N ILE A 18 -8.67 1.88 -12.27
CA ILE A 18 -9.80 2.67 -12.80
C ILE A 18 -9.82 2.74 -14.33
N ASP A 19 -8.68 2.42 -14.97
CA ASP A 19 -8.49 2.28 -16.41
C ASP A 19 -8.99 0.93 -16.95
N GLY A 20 -9.45 0.02 -16.08
CA GLY A 20 -9.96 -1.31 -16.44
C GLY A 20 -8.86 -2.39 -16.57
N GLU A 21 -7.59 -1.99 -16.49
CA GLU A 21 -6.43 -2.85 -16.65
C GLU A 21 -6.10 -3.61 -15.36
N VAL A 22 -5.61 -4.85 -15.48
CA VAL A 22 -5.19 -5.66 -14.33
C VAL A 22 -3.75 -5.30 -13.96
N TYR A 23 -3.54 -4.84 -12.72
CA TYR A 23 -2.20 -4.50 -12.21
C TYR A 23 -1.66 -5.53 -11.23
N ALA A 24 -2.55 -6.20 -10.50
CA ALA A 24 -2.19 -7.19 -9.51
C ALA A 24 -3.17 -8.36 -9.54
N ILE A 25 -2.73 -9.49 -9.00
CA ILE A 25 -3.60 -10.63 -8.69
C ILE A 25 -3.64 -10.81 -7.18
N ALA A 26 -4.81 -11.18 -6.65
CA ALA A 26 -4.98 -11.49 -5.24
C ALA A 26 -5.42 -12.93 -5.03
N GLN A 27 -4.84 -13.61 -4.03
CA GLN A 27 -5.23 -14.94 -3.60
C GLN A 27 -4.82 -15.19 -2.15
N GLY A 28 -5.44 -16.19 -1.50
CA GLY A 28 -5.00 -16.67 -0.21
C GLY A 28 -6.10 -16.76 0.84
N ASN A 29 -5.72 -17.12 2.06
CA ASN A 29 -6.67 -17.42 3.13
C ASN A 29 -7.37 -16.15 3.64
N VAL A 30 -8.69 -16.24 3.80
CA VAL A 30 -9.52 -15.12 4.26
C VAL A 30 -9.57 -15.11 5.78
N VAL A 31 -9.13 -14.00 6.36
CA VAL A 31 -9.27 -13.72 7.79
C VAL A 31 -10.54 -12.92 8.02
N VAL A 32 -11.43 -13.44 8.85
CA VAL A 32 -12.72 -12.83 9.19
C VAL A 32 -12.72 -12.43 10.66
N GLY A 33 -13.04 -11.17 10.95
CA GLY A 33 -13.08 -10.65 12.32
C GLY A 33 -14.34 -11.03 13.11
N GLY A 34 -15.31 -11.71 12.50
CA GLY A 34 -16.64 -11.96 13.09
C GLY A 34 -16.95 -13.39 13.51
N LEU A 35 -17.86 -13.50 14.47
CA LEU A 35 -18.44 -14.74 14.99
C LEU A 35 -19.96 -14.66 14.88
N SER A 36 -20.56 -15.57 14.12
CA SER A 36 -22.00 -15.79 14.14
C SER A 36 -22.29 -17.12 14.85
N ALA A 37 -23.21 -17.10 15.81
CA ALA A 37 -23.68 -18.29 16.51
C ALA A 37 -25.21 -18.25 16.59
N GLU A 38 -25.85 -19.35 16.23
CA GLU A 38 -27.31 -19.49 16.26
C GLU A 38 -27.68 -20.62 17.23
N GLY A 39 -28.49 -20.29 18.23
CA GLY A 39 -28.99 -21.24 19.22
C GLY A 39 -30.24 -21.97 18.73
N ARG A 40 -30.46 -23.20 19.20
CA ARG A 40 -31.67 -24.01 18.90
C ARG A 40 -33.00 -23.36 19.30
N SER A 41 -32.95 -22.27 20.07
CA SER A 41 -34.10 -21.46 20.49
C SER A 41 -34.42 -20.29 19.53
N GLY A 42 -33.68 -20.14 18.43
CA GLY A 42 -33.81 -19.02 17.49
C GLY A 42 -33.02 -17.75 17.90
N SER A 43 -32.31 -17.77 19.02
CA SER A 43 -31.42 -16.68 19.43
C SER A 43 -30.18 -16.63 18.56
N LYS A 44 -29.96 -15.50 17.87
CA LYS A 44 -28.78 -15.25 17.02
C LYS A 44 -27.86 -14.24 17.70
N VAL A 45 -26.59 -14.61 17.87
CA VAL A 45 -25.52 -13.68 18.26
C VAL A 45 -24.64 -13.46 17.04
N GLU A 46 -24.59 -12.22 16.57
CA GLU A 46 -23.72 -11.81 15.47
C GLU A 46 -22.74 -10.76 15.98
N VAL A 47 -21.46 -11.13 16.04
CA VAL A 47 -20.35 -10.24 16.39
C VAL A 47 -19.57 -9.97 15.11
N ASN A 48 -19.53 -8.70 14.67
CA ASN A 48 -18.98 -8.23 13.39
C ASN A 48 -19.70 -8.81 12.15
N THR A 49 -19.19 -8.47 10.96
CA THR A 49 -19.77 -8.88 9.66
C THR A 49 -19.09 -10.17 9.15
N PRO A 50 -19.73 -11.35 9.27
CA PRO A 50 -19.10 -12.64 8.93
C PRO A 50 -18.88 -12.84 7.42
N THR A 51 -19.51 -12.01 6.60
CA THR A 51 -19.42 -12.00 5.13
C THR A 51 -18.35 -11.04 4.59
N ALA A 52 -17.59 -10.38 5.47
CA ALA A 52 -16.46 -9.54 5.11
C ALA A 52 -15.16 -10.09 5.70
N GLY A 53 -14.08 -10.05 4.92
CA GLY A 53 -12.78 -10.56 5.33
C GLY A 53 -11.63 -9.80 4.70
N ARG A 54 -10.43 -10.01 5.24
CA ARG A 54 -9.17 -9.48 4.71
C ARG A 54 -8.27 -10.64 4.31
N VAL A 55 -7.47 -10.45 3.27
CA VAL A 55 -6.38 -11.36 2.89
C VAL A 55 -5.07 -10.59 3.06
N PRO A 56 -4.43 -10.66 4.25
CA PRO A 56 -3.17 -9.97 4.50
C PRO A 56 -2.10 -10.42 3.50
N ASN A 57 -1.39 -9.48 2.89
CA ASN A 57 -0.38 -9.76 1.86
C ASN A 57 -0.91 -10.62 0.69
N GLY A 58 -2.21 -10.58 0.44
CA GLY A 58 -2.85 -11.44 -0.56
C GLY A 58 -2.63 -11.02 -2.00
N ALA A 59 -2.14 -9.80 -2.25
CA ALA A 59 -1.97 -9.25 -3.58
C ALA A 59 -0.50 -9.23 -4.03
N THR A 60 -0.26 -9.67 -5.26
CA THR A 60 1.04 -9.61 -5.95
C THR A 60 0.90 -8.74 -7.20
N LEU A 61 1.83 -7.82 -7.40
CA LEU A 61 1.86 -6.93 -8.57
C LEU A 61 2.37 -7.72 -9.78
N GLU A 62 1.58 -7.79 -10.85
CA GLU A 62 1.94 -8.48 -12.11
C GLU A 62 2.36 -7.49 -13.20
N ARG A 63 1.89 -6.24 -13.11
CA ARG A 63 2.23 -5.18 -14.06
C ARG A 63 2.83 -3.99 -13.34
N GLU A 64 4.00 -3.57 -13.81
CA GLU A 64 4.60 -2.32 -13.36
C GLU A 64 3.69 -1.14 -13.72
N ILE A 65 3.53 -0.23 -12.76
CA ILE A 65 2.83 1.03 -12.99
C ILE A 65 3.81 1.93 -13.72
N LYS A 66 3.49 2.34 -14.95
CA LYS A 66 4.35 3.26 -15.71
C LYS A 66 4.58 4.52 -14.88
N THR A 67 5.84 4.77 -14.55
CA THR A 67 6.26 6.02 -13.89
C THR A 67 7.09 6.82 -14.89
N ASP A 68 6.95 8.13 -14.84
CA ASP A 68 7.80 9.07 -15.55
C ASP A 68 9.09 9.39 -14.77
N PHE A 69 9.38 8.67 -13.67
CA PHE A 69 10.50 8.97 -12.76
C PHE A 69 11.84 9.02 -13.50
N ASN A 70 12.10 8.07 -14.41
CA ASN A 70 13.34 8.02 -15.19
C ASN A 70 13.37 9.00 -16.37
N GLN A 71 12.28 9.72 -16.63
CA GLN A 71 12.17 10.69 -17.72
C GLN A 71 12.25 12.13 -17.21
N ARG A 72 12.26 12.34 -15.89
CA ARG A 72 12.37 13.67 -15.28
C ARG A 72 13.83 14.09 -15.21
N ASP A 73 14.07 15.38 -15.45
CA ASP A 73 15.40 15.98 -15.32
C ASP A 73 15.83 16.15 -13.85
N GLU A 74 14.88 16.08 -12.91
CA GLU A 74 15.09 16.33 -11.48
C GLU A 74 14.56 15.17 -10.62
N ILE A 75 15.26 14.89 -9.51
CA ILE A 75 14.88 13.86 -8.54
C ILE A 75 14.50 14.53 -7.21
N THR A 76 13.24 14.41 -6.81
CA THR A 76 12.81 14.87 -5.48
C THR A 76 13.04 13.80 -4.41
N LEU A 77 13.80 14.14 -3.38
CA LEU A 77 13.97 13.34 -2.17
C LEU A 77 13.04 13.83 -1.06
N ASN A 78 12.15 12.95 -0.59
CA ASN A 78 11.24 13.21 0.53
C ASN A 78 11.71 12.52 1.82
N LEU A 79 11.97 13.30 2.87
CA LEU A 79 12.42 12.78 4.16
C LEU A 79 11.26 12.20 4.95
N ARG A 80 11.43 10.96 5.44
CA ARG A 80 10.49 10.32 6.37
C ARG A 80 10.34 11.07 7.69
N LYS A 81 11.41 11.73 8.15
CA LYS A 81 11.45 12.54 9.39
C LYS A 81 11.88 13.97 9.03
N PRO A 82 10.96 14.94 9.01
CA PRO A 82 11.28 16.30 8.63
C PRO A 82 12.26 16.99 9.60
N SER A 83 13.36 17.54 9.07
CA SER A 83 14.39 18.27 9.81
C SER A 83 15.19 19.18 8.86
N PHE A 84 15.25 20.49 9.16
CA PHE A 84 16.03 21.44 8.35
C PHE A 84 17.51 21.08 8.31
N THR A 85 18.09 20.69 9.45
CA THR A 85 19.50 20.29 9.55
C THR A 85 19.78 19.06 8.68
N THR A 86 18.91 18.06 8.74
CA THR A 86 19.08 16.83 7.96
C THR A 86 18.96 17.11 6.47
N ALA A 87 17.94 17.86 6.04
CA ALA A 87 17.77 18.21 4.62
C ALA A 87 18.96 19.01 4.07
N LYS A 88 19.44 20.00 4.84
CA LYS A 88 20.61 20.81 4.45
C LYS A 88 21.90 19.99 4.38
N ASN A 89 22.10 19.06 5.31
CA ASN A 89 23.28 18.18 5.31
C ASN A 89 23.23 17.20 4.13
N ILE A 90 22.06 16.63 3.82
CA ILE A 90 21.90 15.75 2.65
C ILE A 90 22.21 16.52 1.36
N ALA A 91 21.60 17.69 1.14
CA ALA A 91 21.88 18.51 -0.04
C ALA A 91 23.36 18.89 -0.13
N ARG A 92 24.01 19.19 1.00
CA ARG A 92 25.45 19.46 1.05
C ARG A 92 26.26 18.24 0.60
N GLU A 93 26.01 17.05 1.14
CA GLU A 93 26.79 15.86 0.77
C GLU A 93 26.58 15.45 -0.69
N ILE A 94 25.37 15.63 -1.23
CA ILE A 94 25.09 15.43 -2.65
C ILE A 94 25.94 16.40 -3.48
N ASN A 95 25.93 17.69 -3.14
CA ASN A 95 26.74 18.69 -3.84
C ASN A 95 28.26 18.43 -3.69
N ASN A 96 28.73 17.94 -2.54
CA ASN A 96 30.13 17.56 -2.35
C ASN A 96 30.56 16.42 -3.29
N THR A 97 29.63 15.51 -3.59
CA THR A 97 29.89 14.31 -4.39
C THR A 97 29.78 14.58 -5.90
N PHE A 98 28.75 15.32 -6.31
CA PHE A 98 28.40 15.51 -7.72
C PHE A 98 28.72 16.89 -8.28
N GLY A 99 29.14 17.83 -7.43
CA GLY A 99 29.45 19.21 -7.79
C GLY A 99 28.45 20.22 -7.21
N PRO A 100 28.81 21.51 -7.22
CA PRO A 100 27.94 22.55 -6.65
C PRO A 100 26.64 22.69 -7.45
N ASN A 101 25.57 23.06 -6.76
CA ASN A 101 24.24 23.33 -7.33
C ASN A 101 23.53 22.12 -7.97
N VAL A 102 23.89 20.90 -7.59
CA VAL A 102 23.18 19.66 -7.99
C VAL A 102 21.95 19.42 -7.12
N ALA A 103 22.00 19.78 -5.83
CA ALA A 103 20.91 19.56 -4.89
C ALA A 103 20.61 20.80 -4.03
N VAL A 104 19.32 21.03 -3.79
CA VAL A 104 18.78 22.16 -3.03
C VAL A 104 17.75 21.67 -2.02
N ALA A 105 17.99 21.95 -0.74
CA ALA A 105 17.00 21.70 0.30
C ALA A 105 15.88 22.77 0.24
N ILE A 106 14.73 22.42 -0.32
CA ILE A 106 13.57 23.31 -0.46
C ILE A 106 12.91 23.61 0.89
N ASN A 107 12.76 22.59 1.73
CA ASN A 107 12.21 22.72 3.09
C ASN A 107 12.68 21.59 4.01
N LYS A 108 12.16 21.53 5.25
CA LYS A 108 12.52 20.50 6.23
C LYS A 108 12.31 19.04 5.78
N ALA A 109 11.54 18.78 4.73
CA ALA A 109 11.19 17.44 4.27
C ALA A 109 11.54 17.16 2.80
N ARG A 110 11.93 18.16 2.01
CA ARG A 110 12.12 18.05 0.56
C ARG A 110 13.48 18.57 0.12
N ILE A 111 14.21 17.77 -0.65
CA ILE A 111 15.39 18.17 -1.43
C ILE A 111 15.06 17.88 -2.89
N ASP A 112 15.35 18.83 -3.75
CA ASP A 112 15.36 18.64 -5.20
C ASP A 112 16.81 18.63 -5.70
#